data_AF-A0A9P8F5C9-F1
#
_entry.id   AF-A0A9P8F5C9-F1
#
_cell.length_a   1.000
_cell.length_b   1.000
_cell.length_c   1.000
_cell.angle_alpha   90.00
_cell.angle_beta   90.00
_cell.angle_gamma   90.00
#
_symmetry.space_group_name_H-M   'P 1'
#
loop_
_entity.id
_entity.type
_entity.pdbx_description
1 polymer ?
#
loop_
_entity_poly.entity_id
_entity_poly.type
_entity_poly.pdbx_seq_one_letter_code
_entity_poly.pdbx_strand_id
1 'polypeptide(L)'
;MVLSSLSRSDMSYSEMGRSILKPRWIFGFAVVLVTLITLFTHTASHSVSGLVGSISASKPSTSTTSTSSTSNGKAGLHYLIPATSSNRDFCKLLLSSTILDYPTPVLINWGAHEEANPYKQHLAKVETLLAYMKRLKPISKEDDLVLILDGYDVWFQLRPD
;
A
#
# COMPACT_ATOMS: atom_id res chain seq x y z
N MET A 1 -33.43 -6.84 -62.15
CA MET A 1 -33.67 -7.60 -60.90
C MET A 1 -33.59 -9.07 -61.26
N VAL A 2 -32.52 -9.75 -60.86
CA VAL A 2 -32.38 -11.18 -60.54
C VAL A 2 -30.87 -11.43 -60.38
N LEU A 3 -30.58 -12.09 -59.26
CA LEU A 3 -29.31 -12.15 -58.56
C LEU A 3 -28.24 -12.99 -59.25
N SER A 4 -27.01 -12.55 -59.01
CA SER A 4 -25.76 -13.29 -59.06
C SER A 4 -25.83 -14.64 -58.35
N SER A 5 -25.24 -15.67 -58.96
CA SER A 5 -24.66 -16.81 -58.24
C SER A 5 -23.44 -17.27 -59.03
N LEU A 6 -22.26 -16.73 -58.68
CA LEU A 6 -20.99 -17.24 -59.15
C LEU A 6 -20.46 -18.23 -58.11
N SER A 7 -20.46 -19.49 -58.50
CA SER A 7 -19.65 -20.55 -57.91
C SER A 7 -18.16 -20.25 -58.15
N ARG A 8 -17.33 -20.27 -57.09
CA ARG A 8 -15.91 -20.61 -57.23
C ARG A 8 -15.31 -21.03 -55.90
N SER A 9 -15.18 -22.34 -55.75
CA SER A 9 -14.12 -23.00 -54.99
C SER A 9 -12.76 -22.43 -55.38
N ASP A 10 -11.93 -22.05 -54.40
CA ASP A 10 -10.54 -22.50 -54.37
C ASP A 10 -9.91 -22.27 -53.00
N MET A 11 -9.42 -23.39 -52.49
CA MET A 11 -8.61 -23.57 -51.31
C MET A 11 -7.16 -23.27 -51.69
N SER A 12 -6.48 -22.39 -50.95
CA SER A 12 -5.01 -22.44 -50.90
C SER A 12 -4.51 -21.97 -49.54
N TYR A 13 -4.11 -22.98 -48.78
CA TYR A 13 -3.58 -22.94 -47.43
C TYR A 13 -2.06 -22.99 -47.54
N SER A 14 -1.39 -21.90 -47.90
CA SER A 14 0.07 -21.85 -47.89
C SER A 14 0.62 -20.44 -48.07
N GLU A 15 0.68 -19.65 -46.99
CA GLU A 15 1.77 -18.68 -46.84
C GLU A 15 1.95 -18.30 -45.36
N MET A 16 2.36 -19.29 -44.58
CA MET A 16 2.92 -19.06 -43.25
C MET A 16 4.30 -18.42 -43.46
N GLY A 17 4.29 -17.10 -43.62
CA GLY A 17 5.47 -16.26 -43.77
C GLY A 17 6.36 -16.40 -42.54
N ARG A 18 7.43 -17.19 -42.69
CA ARG A 18 8.57 -17.23 -41.78
C ARG A 18 9.11 -15.81 -41.65
N SER A 19 8.84 -15.16 -40.53
CA SER A 19 9.52 -13.91 -40.19
C SER A 19 11.00 -14.24 -40.02
N ILE A 20 11.81 -13.74 -40.95
CA ILE A 20 13.26 -13.84 -40.90
C ILE A 20 13.69 -12.92 -39.75
N LEU A 21 13.75 -13.50 -38.54
CA LEU A 21 14.26 -12.84 -37.36
C LEU A 21 15.73 -12.54 -37.63
N LYS A 22 16.04 -11.28 -37.97
CA LYS A 22 17.38 -10.84 -38.34
C LYS A 22 18.35 -11.22 -37.21
N PRO A 23 19.49 -11.87 -37.48
CA PRO A 23 20.39 -12.41 -36.46
C PRO A 23 20.83 -11.36 -35.43
N ARG A 24 20.82 -10.07 -35.80
CA ARG A 24 21.14 -8.95 -34.91
C ARG A 24 20.21 -8.82 -33.70
N TRP A 25 18.92 -9.16 -33.83
CA TRP A 25 17.99 -9.10 -32.70
C TRP A 25 18.14 -10.28 -31.75
N ILE A 26 18.50 -11.45 -32.27
CA ILE A 26 18.73 -12.67 -31.48
C ILE A 26 19.89 -12.45 -30.49
N PHE A 27 20.99 -11.84 -30.95
CA PHE A 27 22.10 -11.48 -30.06
C PHE A 27 21.68 -10.48 -28.97
N GLY A 28 20.87 -9.48 -29.31
CA GLY A 28 20.36 -8.51 -28.33
C GLY A 28 19.49 -9.16 -27.26
N PHE A 29 18.53 -10.00 -27.67
CA PHE A 29 17.67 -10.74 -26.74
C PHE A 29 18.46 -11.74 -25.88
N ALA A 30 19.45 -12.42 -26.46
CA ALA A 30 20.30 -13.34 -25.70
C ALA A 30 21.10 -12.61 -24.60
N VAL A 31 21.68 -11.45 -24.92
CA VAL A 31 22.42 -10.65 -23.93
C VAL A 31 21.50 -10.15 -22.82
N VAL A 32 20.32 -9.62 -23.16
CA VAL A 32 19.33 -9.15 -22.16
C VAL A 32 18.80 -10.29 -21.29
N LEU A 33 18.58 -11.47 -21.86
CA LEU A 33 18.13 -12.64 -21.12
C LEU A 33 19.22 -13.13 -20.15
N VAL A 34 20.47 -13.21 -20.60
CA VAL A 34 21.60 -13.61 -19.76
C VAL A 34 21.81 -12.61 -18.62
N THR A 35 21.74 -11.30 -18.88
CA THR A 35 21.88 -10.30 -17.81
C THR A 35 20.75 -10.40 -16.79
N LEU A 36 19.49 -10.59 -17.21
CA LEU A 36 18.37 -10.81 -16.29
C LEU A 36 18.54 -12.07 -15.45
N ILE A 37 18.99 -13.19 -16.04
CA ILE A 37 19.26 -14.44 -15.31
C ILE A 37 20.39 -14.25 -14.30
N THR A 38 21.48 -13.57 -14.66
CA THR A 38 22.57 -13.28 -13.72
C THR A 38 22.12 -12.36 -12.58
N LEU A 39 21.27 -11.36 -12.85
CA LEU A 39 20.75 -10.46 -11.82
C LEU A 39 19.82 -11.21 -10.85
N PHE A 40 18.93 -12.05 -11.37
CA PHE A 40 17.99 -12.85 -10.57
C PHE A 40 18.71 -13.90 -9.70
N THR A 41 19.75 -14.55 -10.24
CA THR A 41 20.57 -15.50 -9.46
C THR A 41 21.41 -14.81 -8.40
N HIS A 42 21.90 -13.58 -8.65
CA HIS A 42 22.62 -12.79 -7.65
C HIS A 42 21.69 -12.30 -6.52
N THR A 43 20.45 -11.89 -6.82
CA THR A 43 19.49 -11.47 -5.77
C THR A 43 18.96 -12.64 -4.94
N ALA A 44 18.73 -13.80 -5.57
CA ALA A 44 18.32 -15.02 -4.86
C ALA A 44 19.41 -15.54 -3.91
N SER A 45 20.69 -15.40 -4.29
CA SER A 45 21.83 -15.87 -3.48
C SER A 45 22.12 -14.99 -2.25
N HIS A 46 21.66 -13.73 -2.22
CA HIS A 46 21.79 -12.85 -1.05
C HIS A 46 20.57 -12.86 -0.11
N SER A 47 19.51 -13.60 -0.44
CA SER A 47 18.28 -13.63 0.36
C SER A 47 18.02 -15.00 0.99
N VAL A 48 19.00 -15.60 1.68
CA VAL A 48 18.80 -16.67 2.67
C VAL A 48 20.09 -16.88 3.48
N SER A 49 20.41 -15.95 4.39
CA SER A 49 21.39 -16.20 5.47
C SER A 49 21.18 -15.31 6.72
N GLY A 50 20.03 -14.61 6.83
CA GLY A 50 19.87 -13.55 7.82
C GLY A 50 18.75 -13.67 8.86
N LEU A 51 18.00 -14.79 8.95
CA LEU A 51 16.84 -14.87 9.86
C LEU A 51 16.79 -16.09 10.79
N VAL A 52 17.86 -16.86 10.93
CA VAL A 52 17.91 -18.01 11.85
C VAL A 52 19.09 -17.84 12.80
N GLY A 53 18.93 -16.99 13.81
CA GLY A 53 20.03 -16.69 14.73
C GLY A 53 19.71 -15.73 15.88
N SER A 54 18.52 -15.79 16.47
CA SER A 54 18.29 -15.44 17.90
C SER A 54 16.80 -15.54 18.26
N ILE A 55 16.34 -16.76 18.56
CA ILE A 55 15.24 -16.94 19.51
C ILE A 55 15.76 -17.94 20.54
N SER A 56 16.70 -17.47 21.37
CA SER A 56 17.06 -18.17 22.59
C SER A 56 16.08 -17.76 23.68
N ALA A 57 15.50 -18.77 24.32
CA ALA A 57 14.42 -18.67 25.30
C ALA A 57 14.71 -17.64 26.40
N SER A 58 13.93 -16.55 26.43
CA SER A 58 13.70 -15.79 27.65
C SER A 58 12.31 -16.13 28.20
N LYS A 59 12.33 -16.90 29.28
CA LYS A 59 11.27 -17.16 30.26
C LYS A 59 10.30 -15.97 30.42
N PRO A 60 8.97 -16.18 30.43
CA PRO A 60 8.02 -15.11 30.73
C PRO A 60 8.11 -14.80 32.22
N SER A 61 8.82 -13.73 32.58
CA SER A 61 8.72 -13.13 33.90
C SER A 61 7.43 -12.33 33.95
N THR A 62 6.45 -12.87 34.68
CA THR A 62 5.32 -12.11 35.22
C THR A 62 5.85 -10.95 36.05
N SER A 63 5.94 -9.76 35.46
CA SER A 63 5.96 -8.51 36.20
C SER A 63 4.55 -7.96 36.22
N THR A 64 3.75 -8.46 37.16
CA THR A 64 2.62 -7.70 37.69
C THR A 64 3.19 -6.47 38.36
N THR A 65 3.33 -5.40 37.59
CA THR A 65 3.48 -4.05 38.12
C THR A 65 2.20 -3.30 37.80
N SER A 66 1.15 -3.68 38.53
CA SER A 66 0.04 -2.79 38.85
C SER A 66 0.58 -1.67 39.74
N THR A 67 1.31 -0.75 39.13
CA THR A 67 1.52 0.57 39.71
C THR A 67 0.44 1.45 39.11
N SER A 68 -0.63 1.61 39.88
CA SER A 68 -1.51 2.78 39.80
C SER A 68 -0.68 4.02 40.10
N SER A 69 0.16 4.44 39.15
CA SER A 69 0.72 5.77 39.16
C SER A 69 -0.36 6.69 38.64
N THR A 70 -0.88 7.55 39.51
CA THR A 70 -1.55 8.79 39.14
C THR A 70 -0.61 9.52 38.16
N SER A 71 -0.77 9.27 36.87
CA SER A 71 0.11 9.82 35.86
C SER A 71 -0.38 11.24 35.56
N ASN A 72 0.32 12.24 36.07
CA ASN A 72 0.53 13.49 35.34
C ASN A 72 1.35 13.17 34.07
N GLY A 73 0.86 12.27 33.23
CA GLY A 73 1.51 11.84 32.00
C GLY A 73 1.04 12.74 30.89
N LYS A 74 1.98 13.38 30.17
CA LYS A 74 1.71 14.30 29.05
C LYS A 74 0.52 13.82 28.18
N ALA A 75 -0.33 14.77 27.83
CA ALA A 75 -1.38 14.62 26.83
C ALA A 75 -0.81 13.98 25.55
N GLY A 76 -1.46 12.94 25.03
CA GLY A 76 -1.10 12.28 23.78
C GLY A 76 -1.79 12.92 22.57
N LEU A 77 -1.18 12.79 21.40
CA LEU A 77 -1.79 13.14 20.12
C LEU A 77 -2.15 11.88 19.34
N HIS A 78 -3.45 11.65 19.12
CA HIS A 78 -3.98 10.59 18.25
C HIS A 78 -4.17 11.15 16.84
N TYR A 79 -3.25 10.84 15.93
CA TYR A 79 -3.29 11.31 14.54
C TYR A 79 -3.90 10.27 13.62
N LEU A 80 -5.06 10.58 13.03
CA LEU A 80 -5.89 9.66 12.26
C LEU A 80 -6.05 10.14 10.81
N ILE A 81 -5.92 9.22 9.85
CA ILE A 81 -6.15 9.49 8.43
C ILE A 81 -7.06 8.41 7.83
N PRO A 82 -8.33 8.69 7.52
CA PRO A 82 -9.13 7.88 6.60
C PRO A 82 -8.48 7.80 5.20
N ALA A 83 -8.06 6.60 4.82
CA ALA A 83 -7.56 6.28 3.49
C ALA A 83 -7.76 4.79 3.20
N THR A 84 -8.20 4.45 1.99
CA THR A 84 -8.44 3.08 1.53
C THR A 84 -7.26 2.53 0.73
N SER A 85 -6.45 3.39 0.12
CA SER A 85 -5.36 3.02 -0.75
C SER A 85 -4.28 4.11 -0.79
N SER A 86 -3.15 3.80 -1.43
CA SER A 86 -2.10 4.77 -1.70
C SER A 86 -2.40 5.53 -2.99
N ASN A 87 -2.20 6.85 -2.97
CA ASN A 87 -2.14 7.70 -4.15
C ASN A 87 -1.13 8.83 -3.95
N ARG A 88 -0.97 9.71 -4.95
CA ARG A 88 0.01 10.81 -4.87
C ARG A 88 -0.29 11.80 -3.74
N ASP A 89 -1.56 12.10 -3.50
CA ASP A 89 -1.96 13.07 -2.49
C ASP A 89 -1.80 12.54 -1.06
N PHE A 90 -2.15 11.27 -0.83
CA PHE A 90 -1.89 10.57 0.41
C PHE A 90 -0.38 10.49 0.72
N CYS A 91 0.44 10.19 -0.28
CA CYS A 91 1.89 10.20 -0.13
C CYS A 91 2.42 11.62 0.17
N LYS A 92 1.84 12.67 -0.43
CA LYS A 92 2.18 14.07 -0.13
C LYS A 92 1.84 14.41 1.32
N LEU A 93 0.66 14.02 1.80
CA LEU A 93 0.25 14.19 3.19
C LEU A 93 1.23 13.50 4.13
N LEU A 94 1.50 12.20 3.92
CA LEU A 94 2.39 11.42 4.79
C LEU A 94 3.83 11.96 4.79
N LEU A 95 4.34 12.39 3.63
CA LEU A 95 5.65 13.02 3.55
C LEU A 95 5.69 14.33 4.33
N SER A 96 4.69 15.20 4.15
CA SER A 96 4.63 16.47 4.86
C SER A 96 4.52 16.30 6.37
N SER A 97 3.73 15.32 6.84
CA SER A 97 3.59 15.03 8.27
C SER A 97 4.91 14.53 8.87
N THR A 98 5.61 13.66 8.16
CA THR A 98 6.90 13.10 8.58
C THR A 98 7.99 14.17 8.65
N ILE A 99 8.09 15.04 7.64
CA ILE A 99 9.08 16.15 7.63
C ILE A 99 8.83 17.13 8.79
N LEU A 100 7.57 17.34 9.14
CA LEU A 100 7.16 18.27 10.19
C LEU A 100 7.12 17.65 11.58
N ASP A 101 7.57 16.39 11.73
CA ASP A 101 7.68 15.69 13.02
C ASP A 101 6.33 15.40 13.70
N TYR A 102 5.28 15.18 12.90
CA TYR A 102 4.04 14.58 13.41
C TYR A 102 4.25 13.09 13.72
N PRO A 103 3.53 12.53 14.71
CA PRO A 103 3.58 11.10 14.98
C PRO A 103 3.15 10.28 13.75
N THR A 104 3.46 8.99 13.73
CA THR A 104 2.97 8.10 12.68
C THR A 104 1.43 8.03 12.72
N PRO A 105 0.72 8.29 11.61
CA PRO A 105 -0.74 8.26 11.60
C PRO A 105 -1.28 6.84 11.75
N VAL A 106 -2.45 6.73 12.36
CA VAL A 106 -3.30 5.55 12.28
C VAL A 106 -4.17 5.66 11.04
N LEU A 107 -3.99 4.72 10.11
CA LEU A 107 -4.79 4.68 8.89
C LEU A 107 -6.14 4.03 9.18
N ILE A 108 -7.21 4.76 8.89
CA ILE A 108 -8.58 4.30 9.05
C ILE A 108 -9.08 3.78 7.72
N ASN A 109 -9.64 2.57 7.72
CA ASN A 109 -10.25 1.94 6.55
C ASN A 109 -9.29 1.52 5.42
N TRP A 110 -8.01 1.27 5.73
CA TRP A 110 -7.01 0.83 4.75
C TRP A 110 -7.38 -0.51 4.09
N GLY A 111 -7.27 -0.59 2.76
CA GLY A 111 -7.61 -1.77 1.96
C GLY A 111 -9.11 -2.01 1.78
N ALA A 112 -9.98 -1.15 2.31
CA ALA A 112 -11.42 -1.26 2.12
C ALA A 112 -11.82 -0.87 0.70
N HIS A 113 -12.96 -1.40 0.25
CA HIS A 113 -13.55 -1.04 -1.03
C HIS A 113 -14.01 0.42 -1.03
N GLU A 114 -13.71 1.16 -2.10
CA GLU A 114 -14.23 2.50 -2.31
C GLU A 114 -15.59 2.45 -3.02
N GLU A 115 -16.60 3.02 -2.36
CA GLU A 115 -17.94 3.17 -2.94
C GLU A 115 -17.91 4.18 -4.10
N ALA A 116 -18.42 3.79 -5.27
CA ALA A 116 -18.51 4.67 -6.43
C ALA A 116 -19.50 5.83 -6.22
N ASN A 117 -20.44 5.69 -5.28
CA ASN A 117 -21.36 6.75 -4.91
C ASN A 117 -20.68 7.71 -3.92
N PRO A 118 -20.50 9.00 -4.26
CA PRO A 118 -19.78 9.95 -3.42
C PRO A 118 -20.45 10.14 -2.05
N TYR A 119 -21.79 10.09 -1.98
CA TYR A 119 -22.50 10.19 -0.70
C TYR A 119 -22.13 9.05 0.24
N LYS A 120 -22.10 7.80 -0.26
CA LYS A 120 -21.70 6.64 0.53
C LYS A 120 -20.23 6.70 0.91
N GLN A 121 -19.37 7.16 0.01
CA GLN A 121 -17.93 7.32 0.26
C GLN A 121 -17.67 8.32 1.40
N HIS A 122 -18.32 9.50 1.37
CA HIS A 122 -18.18 10.49 2.44
C HIS A 122 -18.76 9.98 3.77
N LEU A 123 -19.90 9.28 3.73
CA LEU A 123 -20.50 8.68 4.92
C LEU A 123 -19.57 7.63 5.55
N ALA A 124 -18.94 6.79 4.73
CA ALA A 124 -17.99 5.77 5.20
C ALA A 124 -16.80 6.38 5.96
N LYS A 125 -16.30 7.57 5.55
CA LYS A 125 -15.25 8.29 6.31
C LYS A 125 -15.71 8.59 7.75
N VAL A 126 -16.95 9.03 7.93
CA VAL A 126 -17.50 9.39 9.25
C VAL A 126 -17.82 8.14 10.08
N GLU A 127 -18.44 7.12 9.49
CA GLU A 127 -18.84 5.90 10.20
C GLU A 127 -17.64 5.10 10.71
N THR A 128 -16.62 4.93 9.86
CA THR A 128 -15.40 4.19 10.23
C THR A 128 -14.60 4.91 11.31
N LEU A 129 -14.53 6.24 11.22
CA LEU A 129 -13.94 7.08 12.23
C LEU A 129 -14.74 6.95 13.55
N LEU A 130 -16.06 7.09 13.54
CA LEU A 130 -16.90 6.93 14.73
C LEU A 130 -16.69 5.57 15.41
N ALA A 131 -16.56 4.50 14.63
CA ALA A 131 -16.23 3.18 15.14
C ALA A 131 -14.85 3.14 15.81
N TYR A 132 -13.86 3.86 15.27
CA TYR A 132 -12.54 4.01 15.88
C TYR A 132 -12.61 4.78 17.20
N MET A 133 -13.27 5.95 17.27
CA MET A 133 -13.37 6.72 18.52
C MET A 133 -14.06 5.95 19.64
N LYS A 134 -15.08 5.13 19.32
CA LYS A 134 -15.72 4.26 20.33
C LYS A 134 -14.73 3.27 20.97
N ARG A 135 -13.72 2.80 20.21
CA ARG A 135 -12.65 1.93 20.71
C ARG A 135 -11.55 2.72 21.43
N LEU A 136 -11.30 3.96 21.00
CA LEU A 136 -10.30 4.83 21.61
C LEU A 136 -10.71 5.34 22.99
N LYS A 137 -11.99 5.70 23.15
CA LYS A 137 -12.55 6.29 24.39
C LYS A 137 -12.15 5.58 25.71
N PRO A 138 -12.20 4.25 25.85
CA PRO A 138 -11.84 3.58 27.11
C PRO A 138 -10.34 3.59 27.43
N ILE A 139 -9.48 3.90 26.45
CA ILE A 139 -8.01 3.87 26.60
C ILE A 139 -7.35 5.24 26.47
N SER A 140 -8.07 6.28 26.04
CA SER A 140 -7.61 7.66 25.95
C SER A 140 -7.66 8.38 27.30
N LYS A 141 -6.77 9.35 27.49
CA LYS A 141 -6.81 10.27 28.64
C LYS A 141 -7.73 11.46 28.34
N GLU A 142 -8.16 12.17 29.37
CA GLU A 142 -9.04 13.35 29.22
C GLU A 142 -8.38 14.48 28.43
N ASP A 143 -7.06 14.67 28.60
CA ASP A 143 -6.30 15.73 27.93
C ASP A 143 -5.73 15.31 26.56
N ASP A 144 -6.04 14.10 26.07
CA ASP A 144 -5.54 13.65 24.77
C ASP A 144 -6.20 14.43 23.61
N LEU A 145 -5.39 14.83 22.63
CA LEU A 145 -5.87 15.48 21.41
C LEU A 145 -6.05 14.45 20.29
N VAL A 146 -7.15 14.54 19.55
CA VAL A 146 -7.38 13.72 18.35
C VAL A 146 -7.35 14.62 17.12
N LEU A 147 -6.36 14.41 16.25
CA LEU A 147 -6.23 15.10 14.96
C LEU A 147 -6.71 14.18 13.84
N ILE A 148 -7.75 14.59 13.13
CA ILE A 148 -8.33 13.85 12.01
C ILE A 148 -8.14 14.67 10.75
N LEU A 149 -7.52 14.09 9.74
CA LEU A 149 -7.31 14.72 8.44
C LEU A 149 -7.94 13.91 7.31
N ASP A 150 -8.36 14.56 6.25
CA ASP A 150 -8.70 13.85 5.01
C ASP A 150 -7.41 13.28 4.37
N GLY A 151 -7.48 12.08 3.80
CA GLY A 151 -6.32 11.40 3.25
C GLY A 151 -5.87 11.89 1.88
N TYR A 152 -6.68 12.68 1.15
CA TYR A 152 -6.48 12.87 -0.29
C TYR A 152 -6.46 14.32 -0.79
N ASP A 153 -6.71 15.33 0.05
CA ASP A 153 -6.80 16.73 -0.39
C ASP A 153 -6.18 17.74 0.59
N VAL A 154 -5.35 17.27 1.53
CA VAL A 154 -4.63 18.13 2.50
C VAL A 154 -3.16 17.74 2.63
N TRP A 155 -2.35 18.67 3.15
CA TRP A 155 -0.96 18.45 3.56
C TRP A 155 -0.57 19.44 4.65
N PHE A 156 0.45 19.13 5.43
CA PHE A 156 0.93 20.01 6.50
C PHE A 156 1.87 21.09 5.98
N GLN A 157 1.75 22.28 6.58
CA GLN A 157 2.67 23.40 6.35
C GLN A 157 3.43 23.81 7.63
N LEU A 158 2.95 23.39 8.80
CA LEU A 158 3.46 23.78 10.12
C LEU A 158 3.67 22.53 10.98
N ARG A 159 4.60 22.61 11.93
CA ARG A 159 4.91 21.56 12.92
C ARG A 159 3.89 21.61 14.07
N PRO A 160 3.62 20.49 14.79
CA PRO A 160 2.91 20.53 16.07
C PRO A 160 3.69 21.36 17.12
N ASP A 161 2.99 22.25 17.83
CA ASP A 161 3.59 23.11 18.87
C ASP A 161 4.11 22.34 20.09
#